data_AF-A0A645DHE9-F1
#
_entry.id   AF-A0A645DHE9-F1
#
_cell.length_a   1.000
_cell.length_b   1.000
_cell.length_c   1.000
_cell.angle_alpha   90.00
_cell.angle_beta   90.00
_cell.angle_gamma   90.00
#
_symmetry.space_group_name_H-M   'P 1'
#
loop_
_entity.id
_entity.type
_entity.pdbx_description
1 polymer ?
#
loop_
_entity_poly.entity_id
_entity_poly.type
_entity_poly.pdbx_seq_one_letter_code
_entity_poly.pdbx_strand_id
1 'polypeptide(L)'
;MHYYVIVLCLFVVALLVINNLKNSRIGRAWVAIREDELVARTMGVPVVRMKLLSFVIAAGLAGMMGTVFAALQSYVDPTSFTFMESIIILCMVILGGMGNLSGVIIGAMCVIVLQLQILKDVSQFFTTLTASGFLNLPSQLNPAKYERLVFGLILVLMCIFRPGGILPEKRVLNIRAALRRRGGGVPSDEDQTEVGGE
;
A
#
# COMPACT_ATOMS: atom_id res chain seq x y z
N MET A 1 7.71 -25.67 -10.67
CA MET A 1 6.78 -25.20 -11.73
C MET A 1 5.32 -25.15 -11.27
N HIS A 2 4.74 -26.25 -10.76
CA HIS A 2 3.32 -26.28 -10.35
C HIS A 2 2.92 -25.20 -9.31
N TYR A 3 3.74 -24.97 -8.27
CA TYR A 3 3.43 -23.98 -7.24
C TYR A 3 3.33 -22.53 -7.75
N TYR A 4 4.12 -22.16 -8.76
CA TYR A 4 4.04 -20.81 -9.35
C TYR A 4 2.69 -20.57 -10.03
N VAL A 5 2.13 -21.59 -10.68
CA VAL A 5 0.80 -21.49 -11.32
C VAL A 5 -0.30 -21.34 -10.27
N ILE A 6 -0.18 -22.02 -9.13
CA ILE A 6 -1.13 -21.90 -8.01
C ILE A 6 -1.10 -20.50 -7.43
N VAL A 7 0.10 -19.95 -7.16
CA VAL A 7 0.25 -18.58 -6.65
C VAL A 7 -0.31 -17.56 -7.63
N LEU A 8 0.01 -17.69 -8.93
CA LEU A 8 -0.51 -16.80 -9.97
C LEU A 8 -2.04 -16.87 -10.05
N CYS A 9 -2.60 -18.08 -10.04
CA CYS A 9 -4.05 -18.29 -10.05
C CYS A 9 -4.71 -17.63 -8.84
N LEU A 10 -4.18 -17.84 -7.63
CA LEU A 10 -4.70 -17.25 -6.41
C LEU A 10 -4.58 -15.72 -6.40
N PHE A 11 -3.48 -15.17 -6.93
CA PHE A 11 -3.32 -13.74 -7.11
C PHE A 11 -4.38 -13.16 -8.05
N VAL A 12 -4.61 -13.79 -9.21
CA VAL A 12 -5.64 -13.35 -10.16
C VAL A 12 -7.04 -13.44 -9.54
N VAL A 13 -7.35 -14.54 -8.83
CA VAL A 13 -8.62 -14.71 -8.11
C VAL A 13 -8.80 -13.61 -7.07
N ALA A 14 -7.77 -13.29 -6.27
CA ALA A 14 -7.82 -12.21 -5.29
C ALA A 14 -8.10 -10.85 -5.96
N LEU A 15 -7.44 -10.53 -7.08
CA LEU A 15 -7.70 -9.30 -7.83
C LEU A 15 -9.14 -9.23 -8.37
N LEU A 16 -9.67 -10.33 -8.90
CA LEU A 16 -11.04 -10.41 -9.40
C LEU A 16 -12.05 -10.22 -8.27
N VAL A 17 -11.84 -10.89 -7.14
CA VAL A 17 -12.69 -10.75 -5.94
C VAL A 17 -12.69 -9.30 -5.49
N ILE A 18 -11.53 -8.67 -5.32
CA ILE A 18 -11.45 -7.27 -4.86
C ILE A 18 -12.10 -6.32 -5.87
N ASN A 19 -11.91 -6.52 -7.17
CA ASN A 19 -12.50 -5.66 -8.19
C ASN A 19 -14.03 -5.77 -8.23
N ASN A 20 -14.57 -6.99 -8.12
CA ASN A 20 -16.01 -7.22 -8.01
C ASN A 20 -16.59 -6.59 -6.73
N LEU A 21 -15.87 -6.72 -5.61
CA LEU A 21 -16.30 -6.17 -4.32
C LEU A 21 -16.35 -4.65 -4.33
N LYS A 22 -15.35 -4.01 -4.95
CA LYS A 22 -15.28 -2.56 -5.16
C LYS A 22 -16.47 -2.03 -5.98
N ASN A 23 -16.93 -2.77 -6.98
CA ASN A 23 -18.07 -2.37 -7.81
C ASN A 23 -19.45 -2.73 -7.20
N SER A 24 -19.47 -3.59 -6.19
CA SER A 24 -20.68 -4.05 -5.51
C SER A 24 -21.30 -2.98 -4.58
N ARG A 25 -22.51 -3.25 -4.08
CA ARG A 25 -23.20 -2.44 -3.05
C ARG A 25 -22.34 -2.29 -1.80
N ILE A 26 -21.59 -3.33 -1.43
CA ILE A 26 -20.71 -3.36 -0.26
C ILE A 26 -19.56 -2.35 -0.42
N GLY A 27 -18.91 -2.31 -1.60
CA GLY A 27 -17.86 -1.34 -1.89
C GLY A 27 -18.33 0.11 -1.81
N ARG A 28 -19.55 0.40 -2.28
CA ARG A 28 -20.14 1.74 -2.16
C ARG A 28 -20.45 2.12 -0.71
N ALA A 29 -20.89 1.17 0.11
CA ALA A 29 -21.13 1.40 1.53
C ALA A 29 -19.82 1.73 2.28
N TRP A 30 -18.70 1.09 1.94
CA TRP A 30 -17.40 1.43 2.54
C TRP A 30 -16.89 2.82 2.16
N VAL A 31 -17.15 3.27 0.93
CA VAL A 31 -16.82 4.64 0.52
C VAL A 31 -17.62 5.66 1.33
N ALA A 32 -18.92 5.43 1.51
CA ALA A 32 -19.76 6.32 2.33
C ALA A 32 -19.28 6.38 3.78
N ILE A 33 -18.88 5.25 4.36
CA ILE A 33 -18.33 5.19 5.73
C ILE A 33 -16.97 5.92 5.82
N ARG A 34 -16.17 5.92 4.75
CA ARG A 34 -14.87 6.64 4.68
C ARG A 34 -15.04 8.16 4.63
N GLU A 35 -16.14 8.65 4.05
CA GLU A 35 -16.44 10.08 3.95
C GLU A 35 -16.99 10.64 5.26
N ASP A 36 -18.06 10.05 5.80
CA ASP A 36 -18.60 10.39 7.11
C ASP A 36 -19.37 9.20 7.71
N GLU A 37 -18.84 8.65 8.80
CA GLU A 37 -19.46 7.54 9.52
C GLU A 37 -20.79 7.91 10.17
N LEU A 38 -20.93 9.14 10.68
CA LEU A 38 -22.15 9.60 11.35
C LEU A 38 -23.29 9.71 10.33
N VAL A 39 -23.01 10.31 9.17
CA VAL A 39 -23.98 10.44 8.07
C VAL A 39 -24.33 9.07 7.49
N ALA A 40 -23.38 8.15 7.35
CA ALA A 40 -23.67 6.80 6.88
C ALA A 40 -24.64 6.04 7.83
N ARG A 41 -24.52 6.25 9.14
CA ARG A 41 -25.42 5.65 10.14
C ARG A 41 -26.84 6.20 10.05
N THR A 42 -27.00 7.51 9.89
CA THR A 42 -28.34 8.13 9.77
C THR A 42 -29.03 7.72 8.47
N MET A 43 -28.27 7.44 7.42
CA MET A 43 -28.76 6.91 6.13
C MET A 43 -29.08 5.40 6.16
N GLY A 44 -29.06 4.76 7.33
CA GLY A 44 -29.44 3.36 7.51
C GLY A 44 -28.38 2.33 7.11
N VAL A 45 -27.12 2.75 6.87
CA VAL A 45 -26.03 1.81 6.57
C VAL A 45 -25.55 1.13 7.87
N PRO A 46 -25.52 -0.22 7.94
CA PRO A 46 -25.07 -0.91 9.14
C PRO A 46 -23.54 -0.87 9.27
N VAL A 47 -23.00 0.21 9.86
CA VAL A 47 -21.56 0.48 9.87
C VAL A 47 -20.74 -0.62 10.54
N VAL A 48 -21.22 -1.18 11.65
CA VAL A 48 -20.54 -2.26 12.37
C VAL A 48 -20.38 -3.50 11.48
N ARG A 49 -21.45 -3.93 10.80
CA ARG A 49 -21.41 -5.08 9.89
C ARG A 49 -20.47 -4.84 8.71
N MET A 50 -20.46 -3.62 8.17
CA MET A 50 -19.58 -3.26 7.05
C MET A 50 -18.10 -3.25 7.47
N LYS A 51 -17.76 -2.73 8.65
CA LYS A 51 -16.40 -2.79 9.20
C LYS A 51 -15.95 -4.24 9.43
N LEU A 52 -16.80 -5.06 10.06
CA LEU A 52 -16.51 -6.49 10.26
C LEU A 52 -16.31 -7.23 8.93
N LEU A 53 -17.15 -6.96 7.92
CA LEU A 53 -16.98 -7.54 6.59
C LEU A 53 -15.63 -7.18 5.97
N SER A 54 -15.20 -5.91 6.07
CA SER A 54 -13.88 -5.51 5.54
C SER A 54 -12.73 -6.25 6.22
N PHE A 55 -12.82 -6.47 7.54
CA PHE A 55 -11.82 -7.22 8.29
C PHE A 55 -11.81 -8.70 7.90
N VAL A 56 -12.98 -9.35 7.84
CA VAL A 56 -13.11 -10.77 7.47
C VAL A 56 -12.56 -11.03 6.07
N ILE A 57 -12.84 -10.13 5.11
CA ILE A 57 -12.38 -10.27 3.73
C ILE A 57 -10.86 -10.09 3.65
N ALA A 58 -10.31 -9.10 4.36
CA ALA A 58 -8.86 -8.91 4.44
C ALA A 58 -8.17 -10.12 5.09
N ALA A 59 -8.68 -10.60 6.22
CA ALA A 59 -8.15 -11.76 6.93
C ALA A 59 -8.25 -13.05 6.09
N GLY A 60 -9.35 -13.25 5.35
CA GLY A 60 -9.52 -14.40 4.47
C GLY A 60 -8.52 -14.41 3.31
N LEU A 61 -8.28 -13.26 2.68
CA LEU A 61 -7.29 -13.13 1.60
C LEU A 61 -5.85 -13.30 2.14
N ALA A 62 -5.54 -12.70 3.29
CA ALA A 62 -4.24 -12.86 3.94
C ALA A 62 -3.98 -14.32 4.35
N GLY A 63 -4.99 -15.01 4.90
CA GLY A 63 -4.91 -16.43 5.25
C GLY A 63 -4.69 -17.32 4.04
N MET A 64 -5.42 -17.10 2.94
CA MET A 64 -5.22 -17.84 1.68
C MET A 64 -3.80 -17.68 1.13
N MET A 65 -3.22 -16.48 1.20
CA MET A 65 -1.85 -16.26 0.75
C MET A 65 -0.84 -16.90 1.71
N GLY A 66 -1.08 -16.79 3.02
CA GLY A 66 -0.22 -17.36 4.06
C GLY A 66 -0.11 -18.88 4.03
N THR A 67 -1.21 -19.59 3.76
CA THR A 67 -1.18 -21.07 3.63
C THR A 67 -0.34 -21.52 2.45
N VAL A 68 -0.42 -20.82 1.32
CA VAL A 68 0.42 -21.10 0.15
C VAL A 68 1.89 -20.76 0.43
N PHE A 69 2.15 -19.64 1.12
CA PHE A 69 3.51 -19.27 1.54
C PHE A 69 4.14 -20.32 2.45
N ALA A 70 3.39 -20.84 3.43
CA ALA A 70 3.85 -21.92 4.31
C ALA A 70 4.16 -23.20 3.53
N ALA A 71 3.32 -23.55 2.54
CA ALA A 71 3.52 -24.72 1.68
C ALA A 71 4.76 -24.58 0.77
N LEU A 72 5.10 -23.36 0.36
CA LEU A 72 6.29 -23.08 -0.44
C LEU A 72 7.58 -23.20 0.37
N GLN A 73 7.59 -22.65 1.59
CA GLN A 73 8.81 -22.56 2.37
C GLN A 73 9.18 -23.91 3.01
N SER A 74 8.21 -24.80 3.26
CA SER A 74 8.35 -26.15 3.89
C SER A 74 9.00 -26.19 5.28
N TYR A 75 9.79 -25.18 5.62
CA TYR A 75 10.51 -24.97 6.86
C TYR A 75 10.40 -23.48 7.22
N VAL A 76 9.81 -23.20 8.37
CA VAL A 76 9.50 -21.84 8.81
C VAL A 76 10.52 -21.41 9.84
N ASP A 77 11.47 -20.56 9.43
CA ASP A 77 12.39 -19.93 10.36
C ASP A 77 11.70 -18.72 11.04
N PRO A 78 11.57 -18.70 12.37
CA PRO A 78 10.96 -17.58 13.08
C PRO A 78 11.81 -16.29 12.98
N THR A 79 13.06 -16.41 12.54
CA THR A 79 13.97 -15.29 12.32
C THR A 79 13.68 -14.52 11.03
N SER A 80 12.90 -15.08 10.11
CA SER A 80 12.47 -14.39 8.88
C SER A 80 11.29 -13.44 9.10
N PHE A 81 10.47 -13.66 10.13
CA PHE A 81 9.32 -12.80 10.44
C PHE A 81 9.70 -11.66 11.38
N THR A 82 10.59 -10.79 10.92
CA THR A 82 11.01 -9.62 11.70
C THR A 82 10.05 -8.45 11.52
N PHE A 83 10.06 -7.53 12.49
CA PHE A 83 9.33 -6.26 12.38
C PHE A 83 9.67 -5.47 11.09
N MET A 84 10.90 -5.63 10.59
CA MET A 84 11.35 -5.00 9.36
C MET A 84 10.54 -5.49 8.14
N GLU A 85 10.25 -6.79 8.04
CA GLU A 85 9.47 -7.34 6.93
C GLU A 85 8.05 -6.77 6.89
N SER A 86 7.41 -6.61 8.04
CA SER A 86 6.08 -5.99 8.15
C SER A 86 6.09 -4.54 7.68
N ILE A 87 7.13 -3.76 8.01
CA ILE A 87 7.29 -2.40 7.52
C ILE A 87 7.47 -2.38 6.00
N ILE A 88 8.28 -3.30 5.45
CA ILE A 88 8.51 -3.39 4.00
C ILE A 88 7.20 -3.65 3.25
N ILE A 89 6.40 -4.60 3.72
CA ILE A 89 5.08 -4.90 3.13
C ILE A 89 4.16 -3.67 3.22
N LEU A 90 4.15 -2.97 4.37
CA LEU A 90 3.38 -1.73 4.53
C LEU A 90 3.85 -0.64 3.55
N CYS A 91 5.16 -0.47 3.40
CA CYS A 91 5.76 0.46 2.45
C CYS A 91 5.36 0.14 1.00
N MET A 92 5.36 -1.14 0.59
CA MET A 92 4.90 -1.54 -0.74
C MET A 92 3.46 -1.07 -1.02
N VAL A 93 2.57 -1.19 -0.03
CA VAL A 93 1.16 -0.78 -0.15
C VAL A 93 1.02 0.74 -0.17
N ILE A 94 1.71 1.44 0.74
CA ILE A 94 1.67 2.92 0.81
C ILE A 94 2.22 3.52 -0.49
N LEU A 95 3.33 3.01 -0.99
CA LEU A 95 3.99 3.49 -2.19
C LEU A 95 3.16 3.28 -3.44
N GLY A 96 2.36 2.20 -3.48
CA GLY A 96 1.41 1.99 -4.56
C GLY A 96 0.21 2.94 -4.55
N GLY A 97 -0.11 3.53 -3.40
CA GLY A 97 -1.23 4.46 -3.21
C GLY A 97 -2.47 3.82 -2.59
N MET A 98 -3.03 4.47 -1.57
CA MET A 98 -4.23 4.01 -0.86
C MET A 98 -5.47 4.15 -1.76
N GLY A 99 -6.13 3.03 -2.09
CA GLY A 99 -7.40 3.02 -2.84
C GLY A 99 -7.31 2.65 -4.33
N ASN A 100 -6.12 2.41 -4.87
CA ASN A 100 -5.95 1.95 -6.26
C ASN A 100 -5.20 0.62 -6.36
N LEU A 101 -5.93 -0.45 -6.71
CA LEU A 101 -5.40 -1.81 -6.83
C LEU A 101 -4.20 -1.89 -7.81
N SER A 102 -4.30 -1.22 -8.96
CA SER A 102 -3.24 -1.22 -9.97
C SER A 102 -2.00 -0.46 -9.50
N GLY A 103 -2.18 0.57 -8.68
CA GLY A 103 -1.08 1.31 -8.07
C GLY A 103 -0.28 0.44 -7.09
N VAL A 104 -0.97 -0.33 -6.23
CA VAL A 104 -0.35 -1.28 -5.29
C VAL A 104 0.50 -2.34 -5.99
N ILE A 105 0.04 -2.88 -7.12
CA ILE A 105 0.80 -3.88 -7.89
C ILE A 105 2.10 -3.28 -8.43
N ILE A 106 2.02 -2.09 -9.04
CA ILE A 106 3.20 -1.40 -9.57
C ILE A 106 4.14 -0.98 -8.44
N GLY A 107 3.60 -0.52 -7.30
CA GLY A 107 4.36 -0.17 -6.10
C GLY A 107 5.14 -1.35 -5.54
N ALA A 108 4.48 -2.50 -5.36
CA ALA A 108 5.13 -3.74 -4.94
C ALA A 108 6.23 -4.16 -5.92
N MET A 109 5.95 -4.12 -7.24
CA MET A 109 6.93 -4.47 -8.26
C MET A 109 8.16 -3.54 -8.22
N CYS A 110 7.93 -2.24 -8.06
CA CYS A 110 8.99 -1.23 -7.96
C CYS A 110 9.86 -1.46 -6.71
N VAL A 111 9.25 -1.66 -5.55
CA VAL A 111 10.00 -1.93 -4.30
C VAL A 111 10.78 -3.24 -4.39
N ILE A 112 10.22 -4.30 -4.99
CA ILE A 112 10.94 -5.57 -5.17
C ILE A 112 12.15 -5.39 -6.09
N VAL A 113 11.99 -4.66 -7.21
CA VAL A 113 13.09 -4.37 -8.13
C VAL A 113 14.17 -3.53 -7.43
N LEU A 114 13.75 -2.52 -6.68
CA LEU A 114 14.62 -1.68 -5.87
C LEU A 114 15.38 -2.54 -4.84
N GLN A 115 14.70 -3.45 -4.14
CA GLN A 115 15.35 -4.35 -3.19
C GLN A 115 16.33 -5.32 -3.84
N LEU A 116 16.02 -5.87 -5.01
CA LEU A 116 16.91 -6.79 -5.74
C LEU A 116 18.11 -6.10 -6.39
N GLN A 117 17.96 -4.85 -6.85
CA GLN A 117 19.03 -4.09 -7.50
C GLN A 117 19.93 -3.39 -6.47
N ILE A 118 19.37 -2.69 -5.49
CA ILE A 118 20.15 -1.94 -4.50
C ILE A 118 20.97 -2.89 -3.62
N LEU A 119 20.45 -4.06 -3.26
CA LEU A 119 21.23 -5.03 -2.47
C LEU A 119 22.46 -5.51 -3.24
N LYS A 120 22.34 -5.69 -4.56
CA LYS A 120 23.47 -6.07 -5.42
C LYS A 120 24.45 -4.91 -5.62
N ASP A 121 23.95 -3.72 -5.95
CA ASP A 121 24.79 -2.56 -6.25
C ASP A 121 25.54 -2.05 -5.01
N VAL A 122 24.89 -2.03 -3.84
CA VAL A 122 25.53 -1.64 -2.58
C VAL A 122 26.58 -2.70 -2.18
N SER A 123 26.26 -3.98 -2.27
CA SER A 123 27.21 -5.07 -1.98
C SER A 123 28.44 -5.02 -2.91
N GLN A 124 28.24 -4.75 -4.21
CA GLN A 124 29.32 -4.62 -5.19
C GLN A 124 30.13 -3.33 -4.98
N PHE A 125 29.50 -2.22 -4.60
CA PHE A 125 30.18 -0.97 -4.29
C PHE A 125 31.07 -1.11 -3.05
N PHE A 126 30.56 -1.67 -1.95
CA PHE A 126 31.36 -1.91 -0.75
C PHE A 126 32.49 -2.92 -1.02
N THR A 127 32.25 -3.98 -1.79
CA THR A 127 33.30 -4.94 -2.18
C THR A 127 34.38 -4.29 -3.04
N THR A 128 34.00 -3.40 -3.96
CA THR A 128 34.95 -2.68 -4.82
C THR A 128 35.75 -1.65 -4.03
N LEU A 129 35.12 -0.91 -3.09
CA LEU A 129 35.84 0.03 -2.23
C LEU A 129 36.82 -0.65 -1.27
N THR A 130 36.44 -1.81 -0.73
CA THR A 130 37.34 -2.64 0.07
C THR A 130 38.49 -3.21 -0.78
N ALA A 131 38.25 -3.60 -2.04
CA ALA A 131 39.28 -4.07 -2.97
C ALA A 131 40.27 -2.96 -3.39
N SER A 132 39.83 -1.70 -3.43
CA SER A 132 40.69 -0.54 -3.73
C SER A 132 41.53 -0.03 -2.54
N GLY A 133 41.51 -0.72 -1.39
CA GLY A 133 42.52 -0.55 -0.33
C GLY A 133 42.39 0.69 0.58
N PHE A 134 41.27 1.40 0.57
CA PHE A 134 41.11 2.65 1.33
C PHE A 134 40.74 2.45 2.83
N LEU A 135 40.10 1.34 3.22
CA LEU A 135 39.75 1.04 4.62
C LEU A 135 39.77 -0.48 4.88
N ASN A 136 40.65 -0.94 5.77
CA ASN A 136 40.65 -2.31 6.29
C ASN A 136 39.53 -2.43 7.34
N LEU A 137 38.37 -2.97 6.96
CA LEU A 137 37.36 -3.33 7.94
C LEU A 137 37.58 -4.79 8.37
N PRO A 138 37.87 -5.08 9.66
CA PRO A 138 37.96 -6.45 10.14
C PRO A 138 36.60 -7.16 9.96
N SER A 139 36.69 -8.46 9.66
CA SER A 139 35.61 -9.40 9.32
C SER A 139 34.52 -9.62 10.39
N GLN A 140 34.40 -8.72 11.37
CA GLN A 140 33.42 -8.73 12.46
C GLN A 140 32.42 -7.56 12.36
N LEU A 141 32.63 -6.58 11.47
CA LEU A 141 31.57 -5.62 11.09
C LEU A 141 30.63 -6.29 10.10
N ASN A 142 29.73 -7.10 10.63
CA ASN A 142 28.77 -7.94 9.90
C ASN A 142 28.01 -7.11 8.82
N PRO A 143 28.35 -7.23 7.52
CA PRO A 143 27.76 -6.43 6.44
C PRO A 143 26.23 -6.53 6.39
N ALA A 144 25.70 -7.67 6.82
CA ALA A 144 24.26 -7.94 6.91
C ALA A 144 23.49 -7.00 7.85
N LYS A 145 24.15 -6.36 8.82
CA LYS A 145 23.48 -5.45 9.77
C LYS A 145 23.38 -4.02 9.22
N TYR A 146 24.39 -3.57 8.47
CA TYR A 146 24.38 -2.27 7.80
C TYR A 146 23.55 -2.28 6.52
N GLU A 147 23.51 -3.40 5.77
CA GLU A 147 22.59 -3.55 4.63
C GLU A 147 21.14 -3.30 5.03
N ARG A 148 20.68 -3.89 6.15
CA ARG A 148 19.31 -3.74 6.64
C ARG A 148 18.97 -2.30 7.04
N LEU A 149 19.94 -1.58 7.60
CA LEU A 149 19.78 -0.18 8.02
C LEU A 149 19.77 0.77 6.81
N VAL A 150 20.67 0.56 5.86
CA VAL A 150 20.73 1.31 4.60
C VAL A 150 19.47 1.08 3.76
N PHE A 151 18.98 -0.16 3.70
CA PHE A 151 17.73 -0.49 3.02
C PHE A 151 16.52 0.23 3.65
N GLY A 152 16.42 0.24 4.98
CA GLY A 152 15.40 0.99 5.69
C GLY A 152 15.48 2.49 5.43
N LEU A 153 16.69 3.06 5.43
CA LEU A 153 16.91 4.49 5.17
C LEU A 153 16.54 4.87 3.73
N ILE A 154 16.88 4.03 2.75
CA ILE A 154 16.49 4.20 1.35
C ILE A 154 14.97 4.11 1.18
N LEU A 155 14.30 3.17 1.85
CA LEU A 155 12.84 3.10 1.82
C LEU A 155 12.19 4.34 2.44
N VAL A 156 12.73 4.84 3.56
CA VAL A 156 12.25 6.09 4.16
C VAL A 156 12.47 7.29 3.22
N LEU A 157 13.64 7.37 2.57
CA LEU A 157 13.94 8.38 1.55
C LEU A 157 13.03 8.25 0.33
N MET A 158 12.64 7.04 -0.06
CA MET A 158 11.71 6.85 -1.17
C MET A 158 10.28 7.25 -0.77
N CYS A 159 9.86 6.90 0.44
CA CYS A 159 8.55 7.28 1.00
C CYS A 159 8.41 8.80 1.14
N ILE A 160 9.47 9.51 1.54
CA ILE A 160 9.44 10.98 1.68
C ILE A 160 9.43 11.68 0.32
N PHE A 161 10.08 11.12 -0.71
CA PHE A 161 10.22 11.80 -2.00
C PHE A 161 8.97 11.71 -2.89
N ARG A 162 8.06 10.76 -2.64
CA ARG A 162 6.81 10.66 -3.44
C ARG A 162 5.63 10.02 -2.67
N PRO A 163 5.05 10.73 -1.69
CA PRO A 163 3.99 10.21 -0.82
C PRO A 163 2.61 10.03 -1.50
N GLY A 164 2.46 10.41 -2.78
CA GLY A 164 1.19 10.35 -3.50
C GLY A 164 0.88 9.03 -4.24
N GLY A 165 1.85 8.11 -4.29
CA GLY A 165 1.77 6.90 -5.12
C GLY A 165 1.83 7.16 -6.63
N ILE A 166 2.03 6.11 -7.42
CA ILE A 166 2.23 6.21 -8.89
C ILE A 166 0.93 6.53 -9.64
N LEU A 167 -0.24 6.19 -9.09
CA LEU A 167 -1.55 6.38 -9.72
C LEU A 167 -2.61 6.89 -8.71
N PRO A 168 -2.80 8.21 -8.59
CA PRO A 168 -3.81 8.81 -7.72
C PRO A 168 -5.25 8.38 -8.06
N GLU A 169 -6.09 8.20 -7.04
CA GLU A 169 -7.49 7.80 -7.16
C GLU A 169 -8.31 8.84 -7.96
N LYS A 170 -8.72 8.50 -9.19
CA LYS A 170 -9.43 9.38 -10.15
C LYS A 170 -10.83 9.85 -9.70
N ARG A 171 -11.33 9.45 -8.53
CA ARG A 171 -12.74 9.64 -8.13
C ARG A 171 -13.07 11.07 -7.68
N VAL A 172 -12.15 11.75 -7.00
CA VAL A 172 -12.34 13.17 -6.57
C VAL A 172 -12.33 14.16 -7.74
N LEU A 173 -11.64 13.83 -8.82
CA LEU A 173 -11.54 14.68 -10.02
C LEU A 173 -12.87 14.76 -10.78
N ASN A 174 -13.64 13.66 -10.84
CA ASN A 174 -14.92 13.65 -11.54
C ASN A 174 -16.01 14.43 -10.80
N ILE A 175 -16.02 14.48 -9.46
CA ILE A 175 -17.01 15.27 -8.70
C ILE A 175 -16.76 16.76 -8.93
N ARG A 176 -15.50 17.23 -8.86
CA ARG A 176 -15.16 18.63 -9.18
C ARG A 176 -15.44 18.98 -10.63
N ALA A 177 -15.13 18.09 -11.58
CA ALA A 177 -15.46 18.30 -12.99
C ALA A 177 -16.98 18.30 -13.24
N ALA A 178 -17.75 17.46 -12.54
CA ALA A 178 -19.21 17.42 -12.63
C ALA A 178 -19.87 18.65 -11.99
N LEU A 179 -19.37 19.14 -10.85
CA LEU A 179 -19.82 20.37 -10.22
C LEU A 179 -19.49 21.60 -11.07
N ARG A 180 -18.29 21.63 -11.68
CA ARG A 180 -17.88 22.70 -12.61
C ARG A 180 -18.71 22.71 -13.90
N ARG A 181 -19.21 21.55 -14.37
CA ARG A 181 -20.18 21.46 -15.47
C ARG A 181 -21.61 21.89 -15.08
N ARG A 182 -21.96 21.81 -13.79
CA ARG A 182 -23.27 22.20 -13.27
C ARG A 182 -23.41 23.69 -12.95
N GLY A 183 -22.40 24.52 -13.23
CA GLY A 183 -22.50 25.98 -13.06
C GLY A 183 -22.77 26.43 -11.62
N GLY A 184 -22.57 25.56 -10.62
CA GLY A 184 -22.72 25.92 -9.22
C GLY A 184 -21.45 26.64 -8.77
N GLY A 185 -21.50 27.97 -8.74
CA GLY A 185 -20.51 28.78 -8.02
C GLY A 185 -20.41 28.28 -6.57
N VAL A 186 -19.20 28.30 -6.04
CA VAL A 186 -19.01 28.25 -4.59
C VAL A 186 -19.72 29.49 -4.04
N PRO A 187 -20.66 29.37 -3.08
CA PRO A 187 -21.22 30.55 -2.43
C PRO A 187 -20.04 31.34 -1.85
N SER A 188 -19.84 32.56 -2.32
CA SER A 188 -18.89 33.48 -1.73
C SER A 188 -19.37 33.81 -0.32
N ASP A 189 -18.46 33.82 0.64
CA ASP A 189 -18.74 34.15 2.06
C ASP A 189 -19.28 35.59 2.26
N GLU A 190 -19.50 36.35 1.19
CA GLU A 190 -20.09 37.69 1.18
C GLU A 190 -21.60 37.69 1.42
N ASP A 191 -22.32 36.58 1.21
CA ASP A 191 -23.79 36.52 1.36
C ASP A 191 -24.23 36.31 2.83
N GLN A 192 -23.29 36.10 3.76
CA GLN A 192 -23.61 35.86 5.19
C GLN A 192 -23.57 37.12 6.05
N THR A 193 -23.13 38.28 5.53
CA THR A 193 -23.05 39.53 6.32
C THR A 193 -24.29 40.42 6.24
N GLU A 194 -25.25 40.18 5.35
CA GLU A 194 -26.42 41.06 5.19
C GLU A 194 -27.67 40.68 6.01
N VAL A 195 -27.72 39.51 6.65
CA VAL A 195 -28.93 39.06 7.39
C VAL A 195 -28.83 39.29 8.91
N GLY A 196 -27.81 40.02 9.36
CA GLY A 196 -27.50 40.23 10.79
C GLY A 196 -27.75 41.65 11.32
N GLY A 197 -28.55 42.46 10.64
CA GLY A 197 -28.73 43.86 11.03
C GLY A 197 -30.10 44.44 10.71
N GLU A 198 -31.14 43.97 11.40
CA GLU A 198 -32.32 44.76 11.81
C GLU A 198 -32.88 44.22 13.14
#